data_AF-A0A1S8SPM5-F1
#
_entry.id   AF-A0A1S8SPM5-F1
#
_cell.length_a   1.000
_cell.length_b   1.000
_cell.length_c   1.000
_cell.angle_alpha   90.00
_cell.angle_beta   90.00
_cell.angle_gamma   90.00
#
_symmetry.space_group_name_H-M   'P 1'
#
loop_
_entity.id
_entity.type
_entity.pdbx_description
1 polymer ?
#
loop_
_entity_poly.entity_id
_entity_poly.type
_entity_poly.pdbx_seq_one_letter_code
_entity_poly.pdbx_strand_id
1 'polypeptide(L)'
;MKAVVKRILVEKDKRVIAISDIHGNLSAFKRVLEKICFTEKDILILVGDLIEKGEMNLKTLRYIMEISRIREVYVVSGNCDTV
;
A
#
# COMPACT_ATOMS: atom_id res chain seq x y z
N MET A 1 5.49 20.48 -6.02
CA MET A 1 4.94 19.30 -6.73
C MET A 1 3.48 19.56 -7.05
N LYS A 2 2.98 19.26 -8.26
CA LYS A 2 1.54 19.35 -8.55
C LYS A 2 0.89 18.01 -8.22
N ALA A 3 -0.25 18.02 -7.52
CA ALA A 3 -1.02 16.80 -7.27
C ALA A 3 -1.48 16.19 -8.61
N VAL A 4 -1.32 14.87 -8.74
CA VAL A 4 -1.79 14.11 -9.90
C VAL A 4 -2.98 13.28 -9.45
N VAL A 5 -4.11 13.42 -10.13
CA VAL A 5 -5.31 12.60 -9.88
C VAL A 5 -5.36 11.47 -10.90
N LYS A 6 -5.25 10.24 -10.42
CA LYS A 6 -5.49 9.04 -11.23
C LYS A 6 -6.87 8.48 -10.88
N ARG A 7 -7.78 8.46 -11.85
CA ARG A 7 -9.07 7.77 -11.71
C ARG A 7 -8.87 6.28 -11.99
N ILE A 8 -9.38 5.44 -11.10
CA ILE A 8 -9.35 3.98 -11.26
C ILE A 8 -10.78 3.48 -11.49
N LEU A 9 -10.92 2.50 -12.37
CA LEU A 9 -12.19 1.81 -12.57
C LEU A 9 -12.23 0.60 -11.63
N VAL A 10 -13.18 0.58 -10.72
CA VAL A 10 -13.37 -0.52 -9.79
C VAL A 10 -14.47 -1.41 -10.35
N GLU A 11 -14.15 -2.66 -10.65
CA GLU A 11 -15.13 -3.67 -11.05
C GLU A 11 -16.13 -3.90 -9.91
N LYS A 12 -17.39 -4.17 -10.24
CA LYS A 12 -18.51 -4.22 -9.29
C LYS A 12 -18.31 -5.21 -8.13
N ASP A 13 -17.57 -6.28 -8.37
CA ASP A 13 -17.36 -7.35 -7.40
C ASP A 13 -16.01 -7.27 -6.66
N LYS A 14 -15.22 -6.22 -6.92
CA LYS A 14 -13.93 -6.00 -6.24
C LYS A 14 -14.12 -5.22 -4.94
N ARG A 15 -13.48 -5.70 -3.88
CA ARG A 15 -13.38 -4.99 -2.59
C ARG A 15 -12.18 -4.04 -2.63
N VAL A 16 -12.38 -2.79 -2.23
CA VAL A 16 -11.30 -1.79 -2.11
C VAL A 16 -10.85 -1.69 -0.66
N ILE A 17 -9.54 -1.75 -0.46
CA ILE A 17 -8.89 -1.70 0.85
C ILE A 17 -7.90 -0.54 0.84
N ALA A 18 -8.07 0.41 1.75
CA ALA A 18 -7.16 1.54 1.91
C ALA A 18 -6.38 1.41 3.22
N ILE A 19 -5.05 1.51 3.15
CA ILE A 19 -4.13 1.43 4.29
C ILE A 19 -3.13 2.58 4.20
N SER A 20 -2.85 3.25 5.31
CA SER A 20 -1.88 4.35 5.42
C SER A 20 -0.89 4.04 6.55
N ASP A 21 0.14 4.87 6.68
CA ASP A 21 0.97 4.96 7.90
C ASP A 21 1.62 3.64 8.29
N ILE A 22 2.15 2.92 7.29
CA ILE A 22 2.87 1.67 7.54
C ILE A 22 4.16 1.97 8.33
N HIS A 23 4.79 3.14 8.10
CA HIS A 23 5.99 3.59 8.82
C HIS A 23 7.04 2.48 8.98
N GLY A 24 7.32 1.77 7.88
CA GLY A 24 8.30 0.69 7.85
C GLY A 24 7.95 -0.56 8.66
N ASN A 25 6.76 -0.67 9.26
CA ASN A 25 6.34 -1.81 10.08
C ASN A 25 5.79 -2.98 9.24
N LEU A 26 6.70 -3.70 8.57
CA LEU A 26 6.34 -4.83 7.71
C LEU A 26 5.52 -5.90 8.43
N SER A 27 5.86 -6.21 9.68
CA SER A 27 5.22 -7.26 10.46
C SER A 27 3.76 -6.95 10.75
N ALA A 28 3.45 -5.71 11.14
CA ALA A 28 2.07 -5.28 11.34
C ALA A 28 1.30 -5.27 10.01
N PHE A 29 1.92 -4.77 8.95
CA PHE A 29 1.29 -4.71 7.63
C PHE A 29 0.89 -6.10 7.13
N LYS A 30 1.79 -7.09 7.19
CA LYS A 30 1.48 -8.48 6.82
C LYS A 30 0.35 -9.08 7.66
N ARG A 31 0.35 -8.85 8.98
CA ARG A 31 -0.73 -9.33 9.87
C ARG A 31 -2.09 -8.72 9.51
N VAL A 32 -2.12 -7.45 9.09
CA VAL A 32 -3.36 -6.81 8.63
C VAL A 32 -3.85 -7.49 7.35
N LEU A 33 -2.98 -7.70 6.36
CA LEU A 33 -3.33 -8.39 5.11
C LEU A 33 -3.83 -9.83 5.35
N GLU A 34 -3.24 -10.54 6.31
CA GLU A 34 -3.68 -11.87 6.73
C GLU A 34 -5.08 -11.82 7.36
N LYS A 35 -5.30 -10.91 8.32
CA LYS A 35 -6.58 -10.77 9.04
C LYS A 35 -7.76 -10.42 8.14
N ILE A 36 -7.51 -9.62 7.10
CA ILE A 36 -8.56 -9.22 6.14
C ILE A 36 -8.70 -10.21 4.98
N CYS A 37 -7.90 -11.29 4.99
CA CYS A 37 -7.80 -12.28 3.93
C CYS A 37 -7.63 -11.60 2.57
N PHE A 38 -6.55 -10.85 2.40
CA PHE A 38 -6.25 -10.14 1.15
C PHE A 38 -5.99 -11.11 -0.02
N THR A 39 -6.68 -10.91 -1.15
CA THR A 39 -6.68 -11.77 -2.34
C THR A 39 -6.64 -10.96 -3.65
N GLU A 40 -6.69 -11.65 -4.80
CA GLU A 40 -6.71 -11.06 -6.15
C GLU A 40 -8.02 -10.34 -6.49
N LYS A 41 -9.07 -10.60 -5.70
CA LYS A 41 -10.37 -9.91 -5.85
C LYS A 41 -10.37 -8.55 -5.14
N ASP A 42 -9.26 -8.18 -4.52
CA ASP A 42 -9.10 -6.95 -3.77
C ASP A 42 -8.23 -5.95 -4.52
N ILE A 43 -8.58 -4.67 -4.37
CA ILE A 43 -7.73 -3.55 -4.75
C ILE A 43 -7.13 -2.97 -3.48
N LEU A 44 -5.81 -2.87 -3.42
CA LEU A 44 -5.11 -2.26 -2.30
C LEU A 44 -4.66 -0.84 -2.66
N ILE A 45 -5.04 0.14 -1.86
CA ILE A 45 -4.61 1.53 -1.99
C ILE A 45 -3.75 1.87 -0.76
N LEU A 46 -2.46 2.12 -1.00
CA LEU A 46 -1.51 2.58 0.01
C LEU A 46 -1.46 4.10 0.01
N VAL A 47 -1.91 4.74 1.08
CA VAL A 47 -2.22 6.17 1.17
C VAL A 47 -1.05 6.99 1.75
N GLY A 48 0.19 6.55 1.50
CA GLY A 48 1.41 7.24 1.91
C GLY A 48 1.94 6.85 3.29
N ASP A 49 3.05 7.48 3.66
CA ASP A 49 3.77 7.31 4.94
C ASP A 49 4.18 5.85 5.17
N LEU A 50 4.87 5.29 4.17
CA LEU A 50 5.09 3.85 4.07
C LEU A 50 6.36 3.39 4.77
N ILE A 51 7.40 4.23 4.77
CA ILE A 51 8.78 3.81 5.03
C ILE A 51 9.43 4.51 6.23
N GLU A 52 9.00 5.68 6.67
CA GLU A 52 9.70 6.38 7.76
C GLU A 52 9.52 5.71 9.14
N LYS A 53 10.40 6.05 10.10
CA LYS A 53 10.31 5.70 11.54
C LYS A 53 10.38 4.21 11.93
N GLY A 54 10.30 3.28 10.97
CA GLY A 54 10.40 1.85 11.23
C GLY A 54 11.82 1.29 11.21
N GLU A 55 11.98 0.08 11.73
CA GLU A 55 13.23 -0.68 11.68
C GLU A 55 13.38 -1.49 10.37
N MET A 56 12.28 -1.69 9.62
CA MET A 56 12.22 -2.58 8.46
C MET A 56 11.97 -1.85 7.13
N ASN A 57 12.22 -0.55 7.08
CA ASN A 57 12.00 0.38 5.96
C ASN A 57 12.26 -0.23 4.57
N LEU A 58 13.50 -0.67 4.31
CA LEU A 58 13.87 -1.25 3.02
C LEU A 58 13.14 -2.58 2.73
N LYS A 59 12.90 -3.40 3.75
CA LYS A 59 12.15 -4.66 3.59
C LYS A 59 10.68 -4.37 3.28
N THR A 60 10.10 -3.37 3.93
CA THR A 60 8.74 -2.89 3.68
C THR A 60 8.59 -2.37 2.26
N LEU A 61 9.52 -1.52 1.80
CA LEU A 61 9.53 -1.03 0.42
C LEU A 61 9.62 -2.18 -0.59
N ARG A 62 10.57 -3.11 -0.40
CA ARG A 62 10.74 -4.27 -1.30
C ARG A 62 9.49 -5.13 -1.35
N TYR A 63 8.85 -5.36 -0.21
CA TYR A 63 7.59 -6.10 -0.15
C TYR A 63 6.46 -5.38 -0.89
N ILE A 64 6.30 -4.06 -0.70
CA ILE A 64 5.30 -3.26 -1.42
C ILE A 64 5.54 -3.32 -2.93
N MET A 65 6.80 -3.20 -3.37
CA MET A 65 7.15 -3.33 -4.79
C MET A 65 6.83 -4.72 -5.35
N GLU A 66 7.09 -5.78 -4.58
CA GLU A 66 6.80 -7.16 -4.97
C GLU A 66 5.29 -7.39 -5.12
N ILE A 67 4.49 -7.05 -4.11
CA ILE A 67 3.03 -7.23 -4.18
C ILE A 67 2.40 -6.39 -5.29
N SER A 68 2.94 -5.21 -5.58
CA SER A 68 2.45 -4.32 -6.65
C SER A 68 2.71 -4.87 -8.05
N ARG A 69 3.62 -5.84 -8.21
CA ARG A 69 3.86 -6.53 -9.49
C ARG A 69 2.87 -7.65 -9.77
N ILE A 70 2.25 -8.22 -8.72
CA ILE A 70 1.42 -9.42 -8.81
C ILE A 70 -0.04 -9.20 -8.41
N ARG A 71 -0.36 -8.08 -7.75
CA ARG A 71 -1.70 -7.70 -7.30
C ARG A 71 -2.04 -6.29 -7.78
N GLU A 72 -3.33 -5.96 -7.75
CA GLU A 72 -3.79 -4.61 -8.06
C GLU A 72 -3.55 -3.68 -6.84
N VAL A 73 -2.38 -3.03 -6.85
CA VAL A 73 -1.95 -2.11 -5.79
C VAL A 73 -1.71 -0.71 -6.35
N TYR A 74 -2.31 0.30 -5.73
CA TYR A 74 -2.08 1.71 -6.04
C TYR A 74 -1.37 2.36 -4.85
N VAL A 75 -0.27 3.05 -5.13
CA VAL A 75 0.51 3.74 -4.10
C VAL A 75 0.43 5.24 -4.33
N VAL A 76 0.05 5.97 -3.29
CA VAL A 76 0.04 7.43 -3.23
C VAL A 76 1.21 7.86 -2.36
N SER A 77 1.91 8.92 -2.77
CA SER A 77 2.99 9.51 -1.97
C SER A 77 2.42 10.27 -0.78
N GLY A 78 2.88 9.96 0.42
CA GLY A 78 2.66 10.76 1.62
C GLY A 78 3.63 11.94 1.69
N ASN A 79 3.45 12.77 2.72
CA ASN A 79 4.34 13.90 3.02
C ASN A 79 5.75 13.43 3.39
N CYS A 80 5.87 12.25 4.00
CA CYS A 80 7.15 11.66 4.39
C CYS A 80 7.86 10.91 3.24
N ASP A 81 7.19 10.66 2.11
CA ASP A 81 7.75 9.88 1.00
C ASP A 81 8.40 10.76 -0.09
N THR A 82 8.22 12.09 -0.01
CA THR A 82 8.76 13.07 -0.98
C THR A 82 9.67 14.05 -0.28
N VAL A 83 10.97 13.70 -0.22
CA VAL A 83 12.04 14.60 0.21
C VAL A 83 12.53 15.43 -0.98
#